data_AF-A0AB37U483-F1
#
_entry.id   AF-A0AB37U483-F1
#
_cell.length_a   1.000
_cell.length_b   1.000
_cell.length_c   1.000
_cell.angle_alpha   90.00
_cell.angle_beta   90.00
_cell.angle_gamma   90.00
#
_symmetry.space_group_name_H-M   'P 1'
#
loop_
_entity.id
_entity.type
_entity.pdbx_description
1 polymer ?
#
loop_
_entity_poly.entity_id
_entity_poly.type
_entity_poly.pdbx_seq_one_letter_code
_entity_poly.pdbx_strand_id
1 'polypeptide(L)'
;MRRSALFCAALAFVSSCGWGTGDDGASSRPLPGAPTGVTAEAGSATTVHVMWNAVEGAEAYEVYRGGTRVDEVPAADRMVDVTRLRPSTAYAFTVRARDADGRLGPRSREVRATTPAAVTDDTPPTRPGDTRGRAAGARAVRLTWAASTDDRGVVSYDIHQGGTKVHSVGGDRTSAQVTGLRPGTRYTFTVRARDAADNVSSAGAAVRLTTPGSDDAAATAPTALRASSHRADGAYYIDLSWVPPREDGVITEYQIELDGRAATSLVYGDEAPRERAEYSFYAGTQAGVTHRVRVRARLSDGTWGGFSAERKVTTGTGG
;
A
#
# COMPACT_ATOMS: atom_id res chain seq x y z
N MET A 1 0.16 -97.35 0.17
CA MET A 1 -1.02 -97.61 1.03
C MET A 1 -1.07 -96.56 2.14
N ARG A 2 -2.27 -96.04 2.45
CA ARG A 2 -2.62 -94.88 3.31
C ARG A 2 -2.41 -93.51 2.62
N ARG A 3 -3.40 -92.82 2.03
CA ARG A 3 -4.78 -92.36 2.36
C ARG A 3 -4.88 -91.23 3.41
N SER A 4 -5.38 -90.09 2.91
CA SER A 4 -6.28 -89.08 3.55
C SER A 4 -5.61 -87.99 4.42
N ALA A 5 -6.05 -86.73 4.45
CA ALA A 5 -7.36 -86.15 4.15
C ALA A 5 -7.30 -84.66 3.71
N LEU A 6 -8.39 -84.24 3.05
CA LEU A 6 -8.77 -82.89 2.63
C LEU A 6 -8.93 -81.91 3.82
N PHE A 7 -8.77 -80.61 3.53
CA PHE A 7 -9.72 -79.59 4.00
C PHE A 7 -9.96 -78.52 2.91
N CYS A 8 -11.22 -78.42 2.49
CA CYS A 8 -11.77 -77.33 1.68
C CYS A 8 -11.86 -76.04 2.52
N ALA A 9 -11.54 -74.90 1.91
CA ALA A 9 -12.08 -73.60 2.32
C ALA A 9 -12.43 -72.81 1.06
N ALA A 10 -13.69 -72.39 0.99
CA ALA A 10 -14.32 -71.75 -0.16
C ALA A 10 -13.95 -70.26 -0.27
N LEU A 11 -13.83 -69.80 -1.51
CA LEU A 11 -13.76 -68.39 -1.91
C LEU A 11 -15.04 -67.64 -1.52
N ALA A 12 -14.88 -66.45 -0.96
CA ALA A 12 -15.86 -65.37 -1.05
C ALA A 12 -15.15 -64.11 -1.56
N PHE A 13 -15.42 -63.75 -2.83
CA PHE A 13 -15.04 -62.46 -3.41
C PHE A 13 -16.01 -61.40 -2.90
N VAL A 14 -15.50 -60.39 -2.20
CA VAL A 14 -16.21 -59.13 -2.00
C VAL A 14 -15.45 -58.07 -2.78
N SER A 15 -15.96 -57.73 -3.96
CA SER A 15 -15.54 -56.55 -4.72
C SER A 15 -15.97 -55.30 -3.96
N SER A 16 -15.01 -54.54 -3.45
CA SER A 16 -15.25 -53.16 -2.99
C SER A 16 -14.64 -52.21 -4.00
N CYS A 17 -15.50 -51.51 -4.74
CA CYS A 17 -15.13 -50.28 -5.44
C CYS A 17 -15.21 -49.13 -4.43
N GLY A 18 -14.11 -48.44 -4.21
CA GLY A 18 -14.05 -47.12 -3.58
C GLY A 18 -12.81 -46.43 -4.15
N TRP A 19 -12.96 -45.73 -5.28
CA TRP A 19 -13.27 -44.30 -5.39
C TRP A 19 -12.09 -43.45 -4.91
N GLY A 20 -11.58 -42.67 -5.86
CA GLY A 20 -10.28 -42.02 -5.76
C GLY A 20 -10.22 -41.02 -4.63
N THR A 21 -9.08 -41.03 -3.94
CA THR A 21 -8.58 -39.83 -3.29
C THR A 21 -7.97 -38.98 -4.39
N GLY A 22 -8.72 -37.95 -4.80
CA GLY A 22 -8.17 -36.86 -5.57
C GLY A 22 -6.96 -36.32 -4.84
N ASP A 23 -5.82 -36.39 -5.51
CA ASP A 23 -4.69 -35.52 -5.22
C ASP A 23 -5.10 -34.12 -5.71
N ASP A 24 -6.00 -33.48 -4.95
CA ASP A 24 -6.23 -32.04 -5.05
C ASP A 24 -5.04 -31.35 -4.40
N GLY A 25 -3.89 -31.45 -5.07
CA GLY A 25 -2.74 -30.59 -4.86
C GLY A 25 -3.08 -29.17 -5.28
N ALA A 26 -4.05 -28.55 -4.61
CA ALA A 26 -4.20 -27.11 -4.57
C ALA A 26 -2.87 -26.59 -4.01
N SER A 27 -1.99 -26.16 -4.92
CA SER A 27 -0.71 -25.57 -4.58
C SER A 27 -1.02 -24.29 -3.81
N SER A 28 -1.16 -24.40 -2.48
CA SER A 28 -1.45 -23.27 -1.62
C SER A 28 -0.32 -22.27 -1.81
N ARG A 29 -0.69 -21.03 -2.12
CA ARG A 29 0.28 -19.96 -2.36
C ARG A 29 1.24 -19.90 -1.17
N PRO A 30 2.57 -19.82 -1.40
CA PRO A 30 3.51 -19.72 -0.29
C PRO A 30 3.18 -18.51 0.58
N LEU A 31 3.37 -18.64 1.90
CA LEU A 31 3.18 -17.55 2.84
C LEU A 31 4.11 -16.36 2.48
N PRO A 32 3.70 -15.12 2.79
CA PRO A 32 4.59 -13.97 2.69
C PRO A 32 5.89 -14.19 3.48
N GLY A 33 6.99 -13.66 2.95
CA GLY A 33 8.28 -13.68 3.64
C GLY A 33 8.31 -12.81 4.90
N ALA A 34 9.36 -12.95 5.72
CA ALA A 34 9.60 -12.03 6.83
C ALA A 34 9.94 -10.63 6.28
N PRO A 35 9.35 -9.55 6.81
CA PRO A 35 9.78 -8.20 6.48
C PRO A 35 11.28 -8.00 6.76
N THR A 36 11.98 -7.42 5.79
CA THR A 36 13.41 -7.10 5.87
C THR A 36 13.62 -5.59 6.02
N GLY A 37 14.86 -5.17 6.32
CA GLY A 37 15.17 -3.74 6.49
C GLY A 37 14.42 -3.10 7.66
N VAL A 38 13.97 -3.91 8.64
CA VAL A 38 13.21 -3.40 9.76
C VAL A 38 14.08 -2.48 10.60
N THR A 39 13.56 -1.31 10.95
CA THR A 39 14.20 -0.33 11.84
C THR A 39 13.20 0.20 12.85
N ALA A 40 13.69 0.66 14.00
CA ALA A 40 12.88 1.31 15.02
C ALA A 40 13.68 2.49 15.57
N GLU A 41 13.10 3.69 15.51
CA GLU A 41 13.74 4.92 15.99
C GLU A 41 12.74 5.73 16.83
N ALA A 42 13.21 6.36 17.90
CA ALA A 42 12.35 7.20 18.72
C ALA A 42 11.88 8.42 17.91
N GLY A 43 10.58 8.65 17.91
CA GLY A 43 9.98 9.84 17.33
C GLY A 43 9.90 10.99 18.31
N SER A 44 9.51 10.65 19.54
CA SER A 44 9.34 11.54 20.69
C SER A 44 9.51 10.72 21.97
N ALA A 45 9.29 11.33 23.15
CA ALA A 45 9.27 10.60 24.42
C ALA A 45 8.14 9.56 24.50
N THR A 46 7.12 9.62 23.63
CA THR A 46 5.96 8.72 23.67
C THR A 46 5.68 7.98 22.36
N THR A 47 6.54 8.16 21.35
CA THR A 47 6.35 7.58 20.02
C THR A 47 7.63 6.91 19.53
N VAL A 48 7.50 5.73 18.92
CA VAL A 48 8.56 5.07 18.14
C VAL A 48 8.07 4.85 16.71
N HIS A 49 8.92 5.21 15.75
CA HIS A 49 8.70 4.97 14.33
C HIS A 49 9.29 3.61 13.98
N VAL A 50 8.45 2.69 13.51
CA VAL A 50 8.88 1.36 13.04
C VAL A 50 8.71 1.32 11.53
N MET A 51 9.74 0.88 10.82
CA MET A 51 9.78 0.88 9.36
C MET A 51 10.31 -0.43 8.79
N TRP A 52 9.93 -0.79 7.56
CA TRP A 52 10.34 -2.03 6.90
C TRP A 52 10.28 -1.93 5.37
N ASN A 53 10.90 -2.89 4.69
CA ASN A 53 10.81 -3.04 3.24
C ASN A 53 9.51 -3.78 2.84
N ALA A 54 9.06 -3.53 1.60
CA ALA A 54 7.96 -4.28 1.01
C ALA A 54 8.22 -5.79 1.00
N VAL A 55 7.18 -6.57 1.29
CA VAL A 55 7.16 -8.03 1.16
C VAL A 55 6.20 -8.39 0.03
N GLU A 56 6.71 -9.14 -0.94
CA GLU A 56 5.88 -9.63 -2.05
C GLU A 56 4.74 -10.53 -1.54
N GLY A 57 3.53 -10.28 -2.02
CA GLY A 57 2.32 -11.02 -1.61
C GLY A 57 1.75 -10.62 -0.25
N ALA A 58 2.28 -9.56 0.38
CA ALA A 58 1.64 -8.95 1.55
C ALA A 58 0.45 -8.08 1.13
N GLU A 59 -0.65 -8.21 1.86
CA GLU A 59 -1.85 -7.36 1.79
C GLU A 59 -1.99 -6.47 3.04
N ALA A 60 -1.31 -6.84 4.13
CA ALA A 60 -1.16 -6.03 5.32
C ALA A 60 0.12 -6.38 6.09
N TYR A 61 0.51 -5.52 7.01
CA TYR A 61 1.57 -5.78 7.98
C TYR A 61 1.04 -5.68 9.39
N GLU A 62 1.39 -6.65 10.23
CA GLU A 62 1.13 -6.59 11.67
C GLU A 62 2.40 -6.20 12.41
N VAL A 63 2.30 -5.16 13.25
CA VAL A 63 3.42 -4.67 14.05
C VAL A 63 3.23 -5.10 15.49
N TYR A 64 4.27 -5.69 16.07
CA TYR A 64 4.28 -6.25 17.41
C TYR A 64 5.28 -5.52 18.28
N ARG A 65 4.88 -5.19 19.50
CA ARG A 65 5.74 -4.72 20.59
C ARG A 65 5.96 -5.88 21.56
N GLY A 66 7.14 -6.50 21.51
CA GLY A 66 7.40 -7.78 22.14
C GLY A 66 6.46 -8.88 21.62
N GLY A 67 5.63 -9.43 22.50
CA GLY A 67 4.63 -10.45 22.15
C GLY A 67 3.30 -9.90 21.62
N THR A 68 2.98 -8.63 21.87
CA THR A 68 1.64 -8.07 21.66
C THR A 68 1.55 -7.32 20.33
N ARG A 69 0.54 -7.61 19.52
CA ARG A 69 0.22 -6.82 18.33
C ARG A 69 -0.24 -5.42 18.76
N VAL A 70 0.42 -4.39 18.25
CA VAL A 70 0.12 -2.99 18.56
C VAL A 70 -0.53 -2.26 17.38
N ASP A 71 -0.31 -2.74 16.16
CA ASP A 71 -0.87 -2.13 14.97
C ASP A 71 -1.02 -3.14 13.82
N GLU A 72 -1.86 -2.78 12.85
CA GLU A 72 -2.05 -3.46 11.58
C GLU A 72 -2.22 -2.40 10.48
N VAL A 73 -1.27 -2.36 9.53
CA VAL A 73 -1.25 -1.35 8.48
C VAL A 73 -1.42 -1.97 7.10
N PRO A 74 -2.06 -1.27 6.14
CA PRO A 74 -2.21 -1.75 4.77
C PRO A 74 -0.87 -2.07 4.11
N ALA A 75 -0.87 -2.95 3.12
CA ALA A 75 0.33 -3.24 2.36
C ALA A 75 0.83 -2.07 1.50
N ALA A 76 0.23 -0.89 1.46
CA ALA A 76 0.86 0.30 0.87
C ALA A 76 1.85 0.96 1.83
N ASP A 77 1.64 0.79 3.14
CA ASP A 77 2.42 1.48 4.16
C ASP A 77 3.65 0.67 4.56
N ARG A 78 4.78 1.36 4.71
CA ARG A 78 6.08 0.79 5.09
C ARG A 78 6.60 1.34 6.41
N MET A 79 5.73 2.03 7.12
CA MET A 79 6.00 2.56 8.44
C MET A 79 4.74 2.57 9.30
N VAL A 80 4.95 2.63 10.61
CA VAL A 80 3.92 3.00 11.58
C VAL A 80 4.51 3.80 12.73
N ASP A 81 3.72 4.71 13.28
CA ASP A 81 4.03 5.45 14.50
C ASP A 81 3.37 4.75 15.69
N VAL A 82 4.16 4.02 16.49
CA VAL A 82 3.65 3.39 17.70
C VAL A 82 3.66 4.42 18.83
N THR A 83 2.47 4.89 19.19
CA THR A 83 2.26 5.98 20.16
C THR A 83 1.92 5.47 21.57
N ARG A 84 1.71 6.41 22.51
CA ARG A 84 1.34 6.14 23.91
C ARG A 84 2.35 5.23 24.62
N LEU A 85 3.62 5.39 24.27
CA LEU A 85 4.74 4.74 24.91
C LEU A 85 5.15 5.52 26.18
N ARG A 86 5.81 4.84 27.09
CA ARG A 86 6.38 5.45 28.29
C ARG A 86 7.70 6.11 27.92
N PRO A 87 8.01 7.29 28.47
CA PRO A 87 9.32 7.91 28.34
C PRO A 87 10.44 7.07 28.96
N SER A 88 11.69 7.33 28.55
CA SER A 88 12.91 6.67 29.06
C SER A 88 12.82 5.13 29.08
N THR A 89 12.12 4.54 28.11
CA THR A 89 11.80 3.11 28.10
C THR A 89 12.29 2.46 26.82
N ALA A 90 13.01 1.34 26.96
CA ALA A 90 13.43 0.52 25.84
C ALA A 90 12.29 -0.39 25.38
N TYR A 91 12.01 -0.38 24.08
CA TYR A 91 11.03 -1.21 23.42
C TYR A 91 11.66 -2.11 22.36
N ALA A 92 11.05 -3.25 22.12
CA ALA A 92 11.45 -4.20 21.09
C ALA A 92 10.27 -4.42 20.12
N PHE A 93 10.54 -4.37 18.82
CA PHE A 93 9.54 -4.48 17.77
C PHE A 93 9.87 -5.58 16.78
N THR A 94 8.82 -6.23 16.29
CA THR A 94 8.86 -7.17 15.14
C THR A 94 7.67 -6.90 14.23
N VAL A 95 7.83 -7.18 12.94
CA VAL A 95 6.78 -7.00 11.93
C VAL A 95 6.52 -8.33 11.23
N ARG A 96 5.27 -8.61 10.87
CA ARG A 96 4.86 -9.77 10.07
C ARG A 96 4.07 -9.30 8.87
N ALA A 97 4.26 -9.94 7.72
CA ALA A 97 3.41 -9.74 6.55
C ALA A 97 2.21 -10.71 6.60
N ARG A 98 1.04 -10.25 6.15
CA ARG A 98 -0.20 -11.01 6.05
C ARG A 98 -0.65 -11.03 4.59
N ASP A 99 -1.05 -12.19 4.06
CA ASP A 99 -1.58 -12.30 2.69
C ASP A 99 -3.11 -12.07 2.61
N ALA A 100 -3.65 -12.19 1.40
CA ALA A 100 -5.06 -12.04 1.07
C ALA A 100 -5.96 -13.07 1.78
N ASP A 101 -5.43 -14.25 2.08
CA ASP A 101 -6.14 -15.30 2.82
C ASP A 101 -6.10 -15.07 4.34
N GLY A 102 -5.48 -13.97 4.79
CA GLY A 102 -5.28 -13.66 6.20
C GLY A 102 -4.15 -14.47 6.85
N ARG A 103 -3.36 -15.22 6.08
CA ARG A 103 -2.27 -16.04 6.62
C ARG A 103 -1.04 -15.19 6.87
N LEU A 104 -0.38 -15.41 8.00
CA LEU A 104 0.75 -14.62 8.46
C LEU A 104 2.09 -15.31 8.21
N GLY A 105 3.01 -14.58 7.59
CA GLY A 105 4.40 -14.97 7.45
C GLY A 105 5.18 -15.01 8.77
N PRO A 106 6.48 -15.38 8.72
CA PRO A 106 7.38 -15.34 9.86
C PRO A 106 7.60 -13.89 10.36
N ARG A 107 8.03 -13.77 11.62
CA ARG A 107 8.44 -12.49 12.20
C ARG A 107 9.72 -11.98 11.56
N SER A 108 9.82 -10.67 11.39
CA SER A 108 11.09 -9.99 11.08
C SER A 108 12.14 -10.22 12.18
N ARG A 109 13.38 -9.82 11.89
CA ARG A 109 14.36 -9.58 12.94
C ARG A 109 13.81 -8.58 13.96
N GLU A 110 14.10 -8.81 15.24
CA GLU A 110 13.79 -7.86 16.32
C GLU A 110 14.67 -6.61 16.20
N VAL A 111 14.03 -5.46 16.37
CA VAL A 111 14.69 -4.15 16.47
C VAL A 111 14.30 -3.45 17.75
N ARG A 112 15.16 -2.56 18.24
CA ARG A 112 14.99 -1.89 19.53
C ARG A 112 15.14 -0.39 19.39
N ALA A 113 14.32 0.33 20.15
CA ALA A 113 14.40 1.78 20.30
C ALA A 113 14.15 2.14 21.76
N THR A 114 14.80 3.19 22.23
CA THR A 114 14.57 3.74 23.57
C THR A 114 13.96 5.12 23.42
N THR A 115 12.78 5.33 23.99
CA THR A 115 12.17 6.66 24.05
C THR A 115 13.01 7.57 24.94
N PRO A 116 13.22 8.85 24.57
CA PRO A 116 13.88 9.82 25.43
C PRO A 116 13.04 10.13 26.68
N ALA A 117 13.62 10.87 27.61
CA ALA A 117 12.89 11.40 28.74
C ALA A 117 11.80 12.38 28.27
N ALA A 118 10.67 12.40 28.99
CA ALA A 118 9.66 13.41 28.74
C ALA A 118 10.17 14.76 29.24
N VAL A 119 9.90 15.78 28.45
CA VAL A 119 10.15 17.18 28.76
C VAL A 119 8.84 17.93 28.63
N THR A 120 8.58 18.88 29.54
CA THR A 120 7.51 19.86 29.32
C THR A 120 8.05 20.94 28.42
N ASP A 121 7.46 21.04 27.23
CA ASP A 121 7.86 21.95 26.18
C ASP A 121 6.69 22.21 25.23
N ASP A 122 6.48 23.47 24.89
CA ASP A 122 5.44 23.94 23.96
C ASP A 122 6.06 24.69 22.75
N THR A 123 7.39 24.74 22.66
CA THR A 123 8.10 25.39 21.57
C THR A 123 8.44 24.35 20.50
N PRO A 124 7.95 24.48 19.26
CA PRO A 124 8.34 23.56 18.21
C PRO A 124 9.77 23.84 17.73
N PRO A 125 10.48 22.80 17.25
CA PRO A 125 11.76 22.98 16.58
C PRO A 125 11.68 23.96 15.42
N THR A 126 12.81 24.61 15.11
CA THR A 126 12.92 25.42 13.90
C THR A 126 12.68 24.55 12.66
N ARG A 127 12.12 25.13 11.62
CA ARG A 127 11.99 24.46 10.31
C ARG A 127 13.35 23.96 9.79
N PRO A 128 13.44 22.73 9.25
CA PRO A 128 14.64 22.27 8.57
C PRO A 128 15.05 23.23 7.45
N GLY A 129 16.28 23.70 7.49
CA GLY A 129 16.84 24.58 6.46
C GLY A 129 17.27 23.82 5.21
N ASP A 130 17.48 24.51 4.09
CA ASP A 130 18.29 24.01 2.97
C ASP A 130 17.92 22.60 2.45
N THR A 131 16.64 22.25 2.49
CA THR A 131 16.14 20.95 2.06
C THR A 131 16.37 20.77 0.56
N ARG A 132 17.13 19.75 0.19
CA ARG A 132 17.50 19.39 -1.17
C ARG A 132 17.40 17.87 -1.34
N GLY A 133 17.44 17.41 -2.59
CA GLY A 133 17.46 15.98 -2.85
C GLY A 133 17.84 15.64 -4.28
N ARG A 134 18.04 14.35 -4.51
CA ARG A 134 18.33 13.78 -5.83
C ARG A 134 17.73 12.39 -5.94
N ALA A 135 17.45 11.96 -7.17
CA ALA A 135 17.15 10.55 -7.41
C ALA A 135 18.37 9.68 -7.06
N ALA A 136 18.10 8.50 -6.51
CA ALA A 136 19.09 7.52 -6.08
C ALA A 136 18.79 6.17 -6.74
N GLY A 137 18.65 6.20 -8.08
CA GLY A 137 18.13 5.09 -8.88
C GLY A 137 16.63 5.23 -9.17
N ALA A 138 16.08 4.28 -9.92
CA ALA A 138 14.71 4.34 -10.44
C ALA A 138 13.63 4.20 -9.35
N ARG A 139 13.96 3.69 -8.16
CA ARG A 139 13.02 3.40 -7.08
C ARG A 139 13.36 4.06 -5.73
N ALA A 140 14.24 5.05 -5.75
CA ALA A 140 14.64 5.73 -4.52
C ALA A 140 15.05 7.18 -4.78
N VAL A 141 14.94 7.99 -3.74
CA VAL A 141 15.53 9.34 -3.66
C VAL A 141 16.36 9.46 -2.40
N ARG A 142 17.35 10.35 -2.43
CA ARG A 142 18.05 10.80 -1.23
C ARG A 142 17.72 12.26 -0.97
N LEU A 143 17.25 12.53 0.23
CA LEU A 143 16.98 13.87 0.75
C LEU A 143 18.09 14.27 1.73
N THR A 144 18.41 15.55 1.76
CA THR A 144 19.38 16.17 2.68
C THR A 144 18.86 17.53 3.12
N TRP A 145 19.10 17.94 4.36
CA TRP A 145 18.66 19.22 4.90
C TRP A 145 19.70 19.78 5.88
N ALA A 146 19.59 21.06 6.22
CA ALA A 146 20.31 21.63 7.35
C ALA A 146 19.57 21.28 8.65
N ALA A 147 20.33 21.00 9.71
CA ALA A 147 19.78 20.66 11.01
C ALA A 147 18.88 21.79 11.55
N SER A 148 17.78 21.38 12.17
CA SER A 148 16.94 22.22 13.00
C SER A 148 17.54 22.39 14.39
N THR A 149 17.18 23.47 15.06
CA THR A 149 17.47 23.73 16.47
C THR A 149 16.19 23.82 17.27
N ASP A 150 16.28 23.56 18.56
CA ASP A 150 15.18 23.57 19.51
C ASP A 150 15.76 23.79 20.92
N ASP A 151 14.99 24.33 21.88
CA ASP A 151 15.51 24.58 23.23
C ASP A 151 15.64 23.32 24.08
N ARG A 152 14.95 22.23 23.71
CA ARG A 152 15.07 20.89 24.34
C ARG A 152 15.63 19.82 23.41
N GLY A 153 15.80 20.16 22.15
CA GLY A 153 16.52 19.36 21.17
C GLY A 153 15.59 18.57 20.26
N VAL A 154 16.08 18.33 19.05
CA VAL A 154 15.36 17.59 18.02
C VAL A 154 15.55 16.09 18.23
N VAL A 155 14.44 15.34 18.30
CA VAL A 155 14.45 13.89 18.45
C VAL A 155 14.39 13.19 17.11
N SER A 156 13.65 13.72 16.15
CA SER A 156 13.50 13.10 14.83
C SER A 156 13.21 14.11 13.71
N TYR A 157 13.43 13.66 12.47
CA TYR A 157 12.96 14.33 11.27
C TYR A 157 11.97 13.45 10.52
N ASP A 158 10.76 13.97 10.33
CA ASP A 158 9.67 13.32 9.62
C ASP A 158 9.68 13.72 8.14
N ILE A 159 9.85 12.73 7.26
CA ILE A 159 9.84 12.89 5.82
C ILE A 159 8.44 12.59 5.30
N HIS A 160 7.87 13.56 4.60
CA HIS A 160 6.54 13.48 4.03
C HIS A 160 6.61 13.43 2.50
N GLN A 161 5.83 12.55 1.89
CA GLN A 161 5.55 12.50 0.46
C GLN A 161 4.15 13.08 0.23
N GLY A 162 4.08 14.23 -0.44
CA GLY A 162 2.82 15.00 -0.47
C GLY A 162 2.42 15.39 0.95
N GLY A 163 1.26 14.90 1.40
CA GLY A 163 0.75 15.11 2.78
C GLY A 163 1.04 13.95 3.74
N THR A 164 1.50 12.81 3.25
CA THR A 164 1.63 11.58 4.06
C THR A 164 3.06 11.44 4.57
N LYS A 165 3.23 11.14 5.85
CA LYS A 165 4.53 10.75 6.42
C LYS A 165 4.90 9.37 5.91
N VAL A 166 6.06 9.24 5.28
CA VAL A 166 6.53 7.99 4.64
C VAL A 166 7.85 7.48 5.20
N HIS A 167 8.59 8.33 5.91
CA HIS A 167 9.84 7.95 6.55
C HIS A 167 10.13 8.87 7.74
N SER A 168 10.91 8.38 8.70
CA SER A 168 11.44 9.19 9.80
C SER A 168 12.86 8.73 10.11
N VAL A 169 13.69 9.66 10.56
CA VAL A 169 15.07 9.40 11.01
C VAL A 169 15.35 10.14 12.31
N GLY A 170 16.31 9.66 13.10
CA GLY A 170 16.75 10.31 14.33
C GLY A 170 17.23 11.75 14.14
N GLY A 171 17.13 12.56 15.19
CA GLY A 171 17.44 13.99 15.19
C GLY A 171 18.92 14.33 14.98
N ASP A 172 19.81 13.33 15.10
CA ASP A 172 21.22 13.41 14.74
C ASP A 172 21.46 13.26 13.23
N ARG A 173 20.43 12.93 12.44
CA ARG A 173 20.50 12.74 11.00
C ARG A 173 20.00 13.96 10.24
N THR A 174 20.71 14.30 9.18
CA THR A 174 20.35 15.37 8.24
C THR A 174 20.19 14.86 6.81
N SER A 175 19.99 13.55 6.66
CA SER A 175 19.73 12.90 5.39
C SER A 175 18.89 11.65 5.57
N ALA A 176 18.05 11.35 4.57
CA ALA A 176 17.27 10.12 4.52
C ALA A 176 17.22 9.58 3.08
N GLN A 177 17.08 8.26 2.95
CA GLN A 177 16.85 7.60 1.68
C GLN A 177 15.45 7.03 1.66
N VAL A 178 14.58 7.59 0.82
CA VAL A 178 13.22 7.09 0.64
C VAL A 178 13.26 6.08 -0.52
N THR A 179 12.81 4.86 -0.26
CA THR A 179 12.75 3.75 -1.22
C THR A 179 11.30 3.36 -1.54
N GLY A 180 11.10 2.41 -2.45
CA GLY A 180 9.76 1.93 -2.82
C GLY A 180 9.05 2.85 -3.80
N LEU A 181 9.77 3.78 -4.43
CA LEU A 181 9.22 4.69 -5.43
C LEU A 181 9.10 4.01 -6.79
N ARG A 182 8.24 4.53 -7.67
CA ARG A 182 8.14 4.07 -9.05
C ARG A 182 9.12 4.80 -9.98
N PRO A 183 9.65 4.14 -11.03
CA PRO A 183 10.44 4.79 -12.08
C PRO A 183 9.66 5.84 -12.86
N GLY A 184 10.33 6.87 -13.39
CA GLY A 184 9.71 7.89 -14.25
C GLY A 184 8.67 8.79 -13.57
N THR A 185 8.53 8.69 -12.25
CA THR A 185 7.42 9.31 -11.50
C THR A 185 7.90 10.53 -10.75
N ARG A 186 7.09 11.60 -10.81
CA ARG A 186 7.35 12.86 -10.09
C ARG A 186 6.77 12.80 -8.68
N TYR A 187 7.63 12.99 -7.69
CA TYR A 187 7.28 13.07 -6.28
C TYR A 187 7.56 14.47 -5.72
N THR A 188 6.85 14.82 -4.64
CA THR A 188 7.12 16.03 -3.85
C THR A 188 7.35 15.62 -2.41
N PHE A 189 8.51 15.97 -1.86
CA PHE A 189 8.88 15.65 -0.49
C PHE A 189 9.02 16.90 0.36
N THR A 190 8.67 16.80 1.64
CA THR A 190 9.00 17.80 2.66
C THR A 190 9.58 17.11 3.90
N VAL A 191 10.32 17.87 4.71
CA VAL A 191 10.92 17.38 5.96
C VAL A 191 10.46 18.29 7.10
N ARG A 192 10.07 17.71 8.24
CA ARG A 192 9.72 18.41 9.48
C ARG A 192 10.60 17.90 10.61
N ALA A 193 10.97 18.75 11.55
CA ALA A 193 11.64 18.34 12.78
C ALA A 193 10.59 18.12 13.88
N ARG A 194 10.88 17.20 14.80
CA ARG A 194 10.06 16.86 15.96
C ARG A 194 10.93 16.74 17.21
N ASP A 195 10.45 17.26 18.34
CA ASP A 195 11.10 17.17 19.63
C ASP A 195 10.59 15.99 20.49
N ALA A 196 11.03 15.93 21.75
CA ALA A 196 10.60 14.90 22.69
C ALA A 196 9.16 15.10 23.20
N ALA A 197 8.61 16.32 23.14
CA ALA A 197 7.27 16.69 23.57
C ALA A 197 6.20 16.56 22.47
N ASP A 198 6.59 16.03 21.30
CA ASP A 198 5.75 15.91 20.10
C ASP A 198 5.40 17.24 19.41
N ASN A 199 6.12 18.34 19.71
CA ASN A 199 6.02 19.56 18.92
C ASN A 199 6.68 19.35 17.55
N VAL A 200 6.00 19.79 16.50
CA VAL A 200 6.44 19.60 15.11
C VAL A 200 6.67 20.94 14.44
N SER A 201 7.81 21.07 13.79
CA SER A 201 8.15 22.27 13.03
C SER A 201 7.19 22.50 11.84
N SER A 202 7.21 23.73 11.31
CA SER A 202 6.76 23.94 9.93
C SER A 202 7.60 23.13 8.94
N ALA A 203 7.02 22.79 7.79
CA ALA A 203 7.69 21.98 6.77
C ALA A 203 8.83 22.74 6.08
N GLY A 204 9.96 22.06 5.88
CA GLY A 204 11.09 22.45 5.04
C GLY A 204 10.69 22.76 3.59
N ALA A 205 11.67 23.09 2.75
CA ALA A 205 11.36 23.46 1.37
C ALA A 205 10.88 22.21 0.62
N ALA A 206 9.82 22.34 -0.18
CA ALA A 206 9.32 21.21 -0.96
C ALA A 206 10.34 20.84 -2.04
N VAL A 207 10.84 19.61 -1.98
CA VAL A 207 11.77 19.05 -2.97
C VAL A 207 10.96 18.25 -3.98
N ARG A 208 10.93 18.71 -5.23
CA ARG A 208 10.26 18.02 -6.34
C ARG A 208 11.29 17.22 -7.14
N LEU A 209 11.14 15.92 -7.20
CA LEU A 209 12.06 15.02 -7.90
C LEU A 209 11.30 14.10 -8.83
N THR A 210 11.91 13.76 -9.96
CA THR A 210 11.45 12.68 -10.83
C THR A 210 12.46 11.55 -10.77
N THR A 211 12.00 10.34 -10.49
CA THR A 211 12.85 9.14 -10.55
C THR A 211 13.22 8.84 -12.01
N PRO A 212 14.44 8.38 -12.30
CA PRO A 212 14.84 8.00 -13.64
C PRO A 212 14.12 6.73 -14.11
N GLY A 213 14.11 6.51 -15.43
CA GLY A 213 13.42 5.40 -16.07
C GLY A 213 12.04 5.78 -16.57
N SER A 214 11.30 4.80 -17.07
CA SER A 214 9.90 4.92 -17.48
C SER A 214 9.03 4.06 -16.58
N ASP A 215 7.92 4.62 -16.12
CA ASP A 215 6.87 3.81 -15.51
C ASP A 215 6.21 2.95 -16.59
N ASP A 216 5.88 1.69 -16.28
CA ASP A 216 5.03 0.91 -17.17
C ASP A 216 3.58 1.35 -16.95
N ALA A 217 3.15 2.33 -17.75
CA ALA A 217 1.79 2.85 -17.68
C ALA A 217 0.73 1.74 -17.83
N ALA A 218 1.04 0.64 -18.53
CA ALA A 218 0.11 -0.48 -18.65
C ALA A 218 -0.01 -1.26 -17.34
N ALA A 219 1.07 -1.37 -16.55
CA ALA A 219 1.05 -2.06 -15.26
C ALA A 219 0.19 -1.34 -14.20
N THR A 220 0.03 -0.01 -14.34
CA THR A 220 -0.72 0.83 -13.39
C THR A 220 -2.10 1.26 -13.91
N ALA A 221 -2.47 0.83 -15.12
CA ALA A 221 -3.75 1.18 -15.73
C ALA A 221 -4.88 0.26 -15.22
N PRO A 222 -6.09 0.80 -14.95
CA PRO A 222 -7.27 -0.02 -14.77
C PRO A 222 -7.49 -0.93 -15.99
N THR A 223 -7.86 -2.18 -15.74
CA THR A 223 -8.02 -3.19 -16.79
C THR A 223 -9.48 -3.59 -16.94
N ALA A 224 -9.79 -4.36 -18.00
CA ALA A 224 -11.12 -4.86 -18.28
C ALA A 224 -12.23 -3.76 -18.26
N LEU A 225 -11.90 -2.54 -18.67
CA LEU A 225 -12.88 -1.45 -18.80
C LEU A 225 -13.96 -1.86 -19.79
N ARG A 226 -15.21 -1.80 -19.35
CA ARG A 226 -16.43 -1.91 -20.14
C ARG A 226 -17.18 -0.58 -20.05
N ALA A 227 -17.85 -0.24 -21.14
CA ALA A 227 -18.71 0.93 -21.23
C ALA A 227 -20.00 0.53 -21.95
N SER A 228 -21.14 0.86 -21.35
CA SER A 228 -22.46 0.71 -21.94
C SER A 228 -23.27 1.98 -21.72
N SER A 229 -24.37 2.13 -22.45
CA SER A 229 -25.32 3.21 -22.18
C SER A 229 -26.64 2.64 -21.71
N HIS A 230 -27.26 3.29 -20.75
CA HIS A 230 -28.67 3.06 -20.42
C HIS A 230 -29.46 4.35 -20.51
N ARG A 231 -30.79 4.22 -20.53
CA ARG A 231 -31.72 5.36 -20.53
C ARG A 231 -32.53 5.34 -19.24
N ALA A 232 -32.54 6.45 -18.52
CA ALA A 232 -33.33 6.67 -17.32
C ALA A 232 -33.82 8.11 -17.28
N ASP A 233 -35.04 8.34 -16.81
CA ASP A 233 -35.61 9.68 -16.59
C ASP A 233 -35.49 10.65 -17.78
N GLY A 234 -35.65 10.11 -19.00
CA GLY A 234 -35.58 10.91 -20.22
C GLY A 234 -34.18 11.21 -20.75
N ALA A 235 -33.13 10.76 -20.06
CA ALA A 235 -31.73 10.99 -20.39
C ALA A 235 -30.94 9.69 -20.59
N TYR A 236 -29.80 9.80 -21.26
CA TYR A 236 -28.81 8.74 -21.41
C TYR A 236 -27.69 8.90 -20.39
N TYR A 237 -27.28 7.77 -19.84
CA TYR A 237 -26.15 7.63 -18.91
C TYR A 237 -25.13 6.69 -19.53
N ILE A 238 -23.86 6.87 -19.16
CA ILE A 238 -22.79 5.92 -19.47
C ILE A 238 -22.48 5.14 -18.19
N ASP A 239 -22.59 3.82 -18.28
CA ASP A 239 -22.20 2.89 -17.22
C ASP A 239 -20.82 2.33 -17.53
N LEU A 240 -19.95 2.40 -16.53
CA LEU A 240 -18.59 1.92 -16.58
C LEU A 240 -18.42 0.80 -15.56
N SER A 241 -17.67 -0.23 -15.94
CA SER A 241 -17.10 -1.19 -15.00
C SER A 241 -15.65 -1.51 -15.36
N TRP A 242 -14.79 -1.63 -14.36
CA TRP A 242 -13.37 -1.92 -14.56
C TRP A 242 -12.78 -2.69 -13.40
N VAL A 243 -11.63 -3.33 -13.63
CA VAL A 243 -10.81 -3.97 -12.61
C VAL A 243 -9.73 -2.97 -12.17
N PRO A 244 -9.63 -2.64 -10.87
CA PRO A 244 -8.56 -1.80 -10.33
C PRO A 244 -7.16 -2.31 -10.71
N PRO A 245 -6.16 -1.42 -10.85
CA PRO A 245 -4.76 -1.84 -10.94
C PRO A 245 -4.36 -2.68 -9.73
N ARG A 246 -3.48 -3.67 -9.94
CA ARG A 246 -2.89 -4.43 -8.84
C ARG A 246 -1.68 -3.69 -8.28
N GLU A 247 -1.81 -3.21 -7.05
CA GLU A 247 -0.72 -2.67 -6.26
C GLU A 247 -0.92 -3.05 -4.80
N ASP A 248 0.09 -2.77 -3.96
CA ASP A 248 0.07 -3.14 -2.55
C ASP A 248 -0.98 -2.35 -1.73
N GLY A 249 -1.71 -1.41 -2.34
CA GLY A 249 -2.66 -0.51 -1.69
C GLY A 249 -4.09 -0.59 -2.22
N VAL A 250 -5.02 -0.03 -1.45
CA VAL A 250 -6.40 0.14 -1.89
C VAL A 250 -6.51 1.42 -2.72
N ILE A 251 -6.91 1.29 -3.97
CA ILE A 251 -7.17 2.43 -4.85
C ILE A 251 -8.52 3.04 -4.48
N THR A 252 -8.48 4.24 -3.91
CA THR A 252 -9.67 4.98 -3.50
C THR A 252 -10.08 6.06 -4.48
N GLU A 253 -9.17 6.55 -5.33
CA GLU A 253 -9.48 7.64 -6.25
C GLU A 253 -9.25 7.25 -7.72
N TYR A 254 -10.18 7.63 -8.58
CA TYR A 254 -10.09 7.46 -10.04
C TYR A 254 -10.41 8.76 -10.76
N GLN A 255 -9.82 8.94 -11.95
CA GLN A 255 -10.22 9.99 -12.88
C GLN A 255 -10.78 9.35 -14.14
N ILE A 256 -11.95 9.84 -14.55
CA ILE A 256 -12.60 9.48 -15.80
C ILE A 256 -12.36 10.58 -16.81
N GLU A 257 -11.89 10.20 -17.99
CA GLU A 257 -11.77 11.06 -19.14
C GLU A 257 -12.83 10.70 -20.19
N LEU A 258 -13.56 11.70 -20.67
CA LEU A 258 -14.55 11.60 -21.73
C LEU A 258 -14.13 12.52 -22.87
N ASP A 259 -14.03 11.97 -24.08
CA ASP A 259 -13.70 12.70 -25.32
C ASP A 259 -12.42 13.56 -25.21
N GLY A 260 -11.40 13.02 -24.52
CA GLY A 260 -10.10 13.69 -24.36
C GLY A 260 -10.04 14.70 -23.21
N ARG A 261 -11.11 14.85 -22.41
CA ARG A 261 -11.19 15.80 -21.29
C ARG A 261 -11.56 15.11 -19.99
N ALA A 262 -10.97 15.55 -18.89
CA ALA A 262 -11.37 15.07 -17.56
C ALA A 262 -12.86 15.39 -17.34
N ALA A 263 -13.66 14.35 -17.20
CA ALA A 263 -15.11 14.47 -17.01
C ALA A 263 -15.44 14.53 -15.52
N THR A 264 -14.87 13.63 -14.72
CA THR A 264 -15.06 13.59 -13.27
C THR A 264 -13.92 12.86 -12.55
N SER A 265 -13.83 13.07 -11.24
CA SER A 265 -13.02 12.26 -10.34
C SER A 265 -13.94 11.53 -9.35
N LEU A 266 -13.64 10.26 -9.12
CA LEU A 266 -14.32 9.41 -8.16
C LEU A 266 -13.44 9.26 -6.94
N VAL A 267 -14.01 9.42 -5.75
CA VAL A 267 -13.34 9.12 -4.49
C VAL A 267 -14.23 8.16 -3.71
N TYR A 268 -13.76 6.94 -3.53
CA TYR A 268 -14.34 5.95 -2.65
C TYR A 268 -13.79 6.15 -1.24
N GLY A 269 -14.64 5.96 -0.23
CA GLY A 269 -14.21 5.87 1.17
C GLY A 269 -13.64 4.49 1.50
N ASP A 270 -13.88 4.03 2.73
CA ASP A 270 -13.38 2.74 3.23
C ASP A 270 -13.93 1.52 2.48
N GLU A 271 -15.02 1.68 1.74
CA GLU A 271 -15.69 0.63 0.95
C GLU A 271 -15.19 0.57 -0.52
N ALA A 272 -13.98 1.07 -0.79
CA ALA A 272 -13.41 1.08 -2.13
C ALA A 272 -13.34 -0.35 -2.73
N PRO A 273 -13.90 -0.56 -3.93
CA PRO A 273 -13.94 -1.88 -4.55
C PRO A 273 -12.55 -2.37 -4.93
N ARG A 274 -12.22 -3.60 -4.54
CA ARG A 274 -10.91 -4.23 -4.80
C ARG A 274 -10.89 -5.08 -6.07
N GLU A 275 -12.00 -5.75 -6.37
CA GLU A 275 -12.08 -6.67 -7.52
C GLU A 275 -12.63 -5.98 -8.76
N ARG A 276 -13.69 -5.20 -8.59
CA ARG A 276 -14.39 -4.53 -9.68
C ARG A 276 -15.03 -3.25 -9.20
N ALA A 277 -14.67 -2.14 -9.84
CA ALA A 277 -15.27 -0.85 -9.63
C ALA A 277 -16.32 -0.57 -10.72
N GLU A 278 -17.38 0.14 -10.33
CA GLU A 278 -18.48 0.52 -11.21
C GLU A 278 -18.85 1.97 -10.98
N TYR A 279 -19.30 2.65 -12.03
CA TYR A 279 -19.78 4.02 -11.96
C TYR A 279 -20.70 4.35 -13.14
N SER A 280 -21.75 5.12 -12.88
CA SER A 280 -22.67 5.62 -13.89
C SER A 280 -22.76 7.14 -13.83
N PHE A 281 -22.75 7.81 -14.98
CA PHE A 281 -22.88 9.27 -15.06
C PHE A 281 -23.66 9.73 -16.29
N TYR A 282 -24.25 10.92 -16.16
CA TYR A 282 -25.07 11.55 -17.19
C TYR A 282 -24.26 11.85 -18.46
N ALA A 283 -24.80 11.48 -19.62
CA ALA A 283 -24.18 11.66 -20.93
C ALA A 283 -24.98 12.57 -21.89
N GLY A 284 -26.22 12.94 -21.55
CA GLY A 284 -27.05 13.82 -22.37
C GLY A 284 -28.45 13.26 -22.64
N THR A 285 -29.22 13.93 -23.48
CA THR A 285 -30.57 13.48 -23.89
C THR A 285 -30.64 12.91 -25.31
N GLN A 286 -29.58 13.10 -26.11
CA GLN A 286 -29.54 12.71 -27.51
C GLN A 286 -29.10 11.24 -27.67
N ALA A 287 -29.79 10.51 -28.53
CA ALA A 287 -29.39 9.17 -28.97
C ALA A 287 -28.39 9.25 -30.13
N GLY A 288 -27.59 8.21 -30.32
CA GLY A 288 -26.62 8.09 -31.42
C GLY A 288 -25.33 8.89 -31.21
N VAL A 289 -25.13 9.48 -30.03
CA VAL A 289 -23.88 10.22 -29.72
C VAL A 289 -22.83 9.22 -29.27
N THR A 290 -21.71 9.16 -30.00
CA THR A 290 -20.57 8.31 -29.64
C THR A 290 -19.57 9.08 -28.78
N HIS A 291 -19.26 8.52 -27.62
CA HIS A 291 -18.23 9.00 -26.72
C HIS A 291 -17.05 8.03 -26.66
N ARG A 292 -15.88 8.57 -26.31
CA ARG A 292 -14.67 7.82 -25.97
C ARG A 292 -14.37 8.00 -24.50
N VAL A 293 -14.22 6.90 -23.78
CA VAL A 293 -13.99 6.91 -22.33
C VAL A 293 -12.76 6.09 -21.97
N ARG A 294 -11.98 6.61 -21.01
CA ARG A 294 -10.88 5.91 -20.36
C ARG A 294 -10.79 6.32 -18.90
N VAL A 295 -10.23 5.44 -18.08
CA VAL A 295 -10.13 5.62 -16.62
C VAL A 295 -8.69 5.45 -16.19
N ARG A 296 -8.23 6.25 -15.22
CA ARG A 296 -6.96 6.03 -14.53
C ARG A 296 -7.14 6.09 -13.01
N ALA A 297 -6.25 5.41 -12.30
CA ALA A 297 -6.26 5.35 -10.84
C ALA A 297 -5.27 6.34 -10.21
N ARG A 298 -5.64 6.87 -9.05
CA ARG A 298 -4.70 7.47 -8.11
C ARG A 298 -4.11 6.34 -7.26
N LEU A 299 -2.84 6.07 -7.47
CA LEU A 299 -2.09 5.01 -6.80
C LEU A 299 -1.84 5.39 -5.34
N SER A 300 -1.60 4.39 -4.50
CA SER A 300 -1.36 4.52 -3.05
C SER A 300 -0.17 5.40 -2.70
N ASP A 301 0.79 5.56 -3.60
CA ASP A 301 1.88 6.52 -3.46
C ASP A 301 1.47 7.98 -3.77
N GLY A 302 0.18 8.23 -4.01
CA GLY A 302 -0.35 9.56 -4.28
C GLY A 302 0.02 10.09 -5.65
N THR A 303 0.23 9.23 -6.65
CA THR A 303 0.47 9.65 -8.04
C THR A 303 -0.59 9.05 -8.98
N TRP A 304 -0.76 9.64 -10.16
CA TRP A 304 -1.68 9.10 -11.16
C TRP A 304 -1.00 8.00 -11.96
N GLY A 305 -1.65 6.83 -12.05
CA GLY A 305 -1.22 5.74 -12.93
C GLY A 305 -1.57 5.99 -14.40
N GLY A 306 -1.31 4.98 -15.22
CA GLY A 306 -1.69 4.97 -16.63
C GLY A 306 -3.20 4.98 -16.85
N PHE A 307 -3.62 5.41 -18.03
CA PHE A 307 -5.00 5.24 -18.47
C PHE A 307 -5.25 3.82 -18.96
N SER A 308 -6.45 3.31 -18.67
CA SER A 308 -7.01 2.12 -19.29
C SER A 308 -7.01 2.24 -20.82
N ALA A 309 -7.17 1.10 -21.50
CA ALA A 309 -7.57 1.11 -22.90
C ALA A 309 -8.85 1.95 -23.10
N GLU A 310 -8.90 2.74 -24.18
CA GLU A 310 -10.07 3.55 -24.54
C GLU A 310 -11.23 2.65 -24.96
N ARG A 311 -12.44 2.99 -24.49
CA ARG A 311 -13.70 2.35 -24.92
C ARG A 311 -14.59 3.37 -25.61
N LYS A 312 -15.28 2.90 -26.65
CA LYS A 312 -16.32 3.67 -27.32
C LYS A 312 -17.68 3.20 -26.82
N VAL A 313 -18.58 4.15 -26.59
CA VAL A 313 -19.97 3.91 -26.21
C VAL A 313 -20.85 4.87 -27.01
N THR A 314 -21.97 4.37 -27.53
CA THR A 314 -22.95 5.18 -28.27
C THR A 314 -24.25 5.19 -27.49
N THR A 315 -24.82 6.37 -27.25
CA THR A 315 -26.08 6.49 -26.53
C THR A 315 -27.24 5.85 -27.32
N GLY A 316 -28.06 5.04 -26.66
CA GLY A 316 -29.28 4.48 -27.27
C GLY A 316 -29.06 3.31 -28.23
N THR A 317 -27.84 2.81 -28.37
CA THR A 317 -27.61 1.47 -28.94
C THR A 317 -27.56 0.45 -27.81
N GLY A 318 -28.57 -0.43 -27.72
CA GLY A 318 -28.54 -1.57 -26.81
C GLY A 318 -27.38 -2.51 -27.16
N GLY A 319 -26.73 -3.07 -26.13
CA GLY A 319 -25.74 -4.15 -26.28
C GLY A 319 -26.37 -5.46 -26.71
#